data_AF-A0A8T7BWX4-F1
#
_entry.id   AF-A0A8T7BWX4-F1
#
_cell.length_a   1.000
_cell.length_b   1.000
_cell.length_c   1.000
_cell.angle_alpha   90.00
_cell.angle_beta   90.00
_cell.angle_gamma   90.00
#
_symmetry.space_group_name_H-M   'P 1'
#
loop_
_entity.id
_entity.type
_entity.pdbx_description
1 polymer ?
#
loop_
_entity_poly.entity_id
_entity_poly.type
_entity_poly.pdbx_seq_one_letter_code
_entity_poly.pdbx_strand_id
1 'polypeptide(L)'
;MTTALKLPVRTVSEIPFQPASLDIWDVKYRLRSKDGEVLDKDLDGTYQRVARALSDVESKENRKHWYEQFIWALRRGAIPAGRITSNAGAWKHKPATSTINCTVSGTITDSMDDILGKVHEAGLTLKAGCGIGYEFSTLRPRGAYVSGAGALTSGPLSFMDIYDRMCFTVSSAGGRRGAQMGTFDIGHPDALEFIRAKREDARLRQFNLSLLITDEFIDAVRNDTDWRFAFPVTVKEVEVDDLDLQDKENIVWREWPHANDY
;
A
#
# COMPACT_ATOMS: atom_id res chain seq x y z
N MET A 1 -30.26 39.50 33.24
CA MET A 1 -28.78 39.41 33.36
C MET A 1 -28.39 37.96 33.19
N THR A 2 -28.03 37.56 31.98
CA THR A 2 -27.68 36.17 31.66
C THR A 2 -26.17 36.11 31.55
N THR A 3 -25.53 35.64 32.62
CA THR A 3 -24.07 35.51 32.69
C THR A 3 -23.66 34.31 31.84
N ALA A 4 -23.41 34.54 30.55
CA ALA A 4 -22.78 33.55 29.70
C ALA A 4 -21.36 33.32 30.20
N LEU A 5 -21.11 32.18 30.85
CA LEU A 5 -19.78 31.68 31.16
C LEU A 5 -19.00 31.58 29.84
N LYS A 6 -18.10 32.54 29.60
CA LYS A 6 -17.09 32.43 28.55
C LYS A 6 -16.11 31.35 29.00
N LEU A 7 -16.30 30.13 28.51
CA LEU A 7 -15.24 29.11 28.54
C LEU A 7 -14.04 29.69 27.78
N PRO A 8 -12.85 29.75 28.38
CA PRO A 8 -11.66 30.23 27.68
C PRO A 8 -11.35 29.28 26.52
N VAL A 9 -11.19 29.85 25.33
CA VAL A 9 -10.73 29.13 24.14
C VAL A 9 -9.29 28.71 24.39
N ARG A 10 -9.07 27.49 24.89
CA ARG A 10 -7.73 26.91 24.99
C ARG A 10 -7.16 26.79 23.58
N THR A 11 -6.15 27.59 23.28
CA THR A 11 -5.37 27.39 22.06
C THR A 11 -4.57 26.09 22.21
N VAL A 12 -4.57 25.22 21.19
CA VAL A 12 -3.82 23.94 21.18
C VAL A 12 -2.35 24.10 21.62
N SER A 13 -1.77 25.29 21.43
CA SER A 13 -0.44 25.71 21.88
C SER A 13 -0.22 25.75 23.40
N GLU A 14 -1.26 25.63 24.24
CA GLU A 14 -1.11 25.58 25.70
C GLU A 14 -0.90 24.15 26.24
N ILE A 15 -1.12 23.13 25.40
CA ILE A 15 -0.92 21.74 25.79
C ILE A 15 0.52 21.35 25.45
N PRO A 16 1.39 21.08 26.43
CA PRO A 16 2.75 20.64 26.15
C PRO A 16 2.73 19.28 25.45
N PHE A 17 3.67 19.07 24.53
CA PHE A 17 3.85 17.75 23.91
C PHE A 17 4.23 16.71 24.97
N GLN A 18 3.69 15.51 24.80
CA GLN A 18 4.05 14.38 25.66
C GLN A 18 5.51 13.99 25.40
N PRO A 19 6.25 13.51 26.43
CA PRO A 19 7.63 13.01 26.25
C PRO A 19 7.74 11.99 25.11
N ALA A 20 6.81 11.04 25.03
CA ALA A 20 6.77 10.05 23.94
C ALA A 20 6.62 10.69 22.55
N SER A 21 5.89 11.81 22.42
CA SER A 21 5.77 12.53 21.14
C SER A 21 7.11 13.15 20.73
N LEU A 22 7.86 13.70 21.70
CA LEU A 22 9.18 14.28 21.47
C LEU A 22 10.20 13.20 21.10
N ASP A 23 10.16 12.05 21.76
CA ASP A 23 11.03 10.90 21.45
C ASP A 23 10.77 10.37 20.04
N ILE A 24 9.49 10.19 19.67
CA ILE A 24 9.11 9.76 18.32
C ILE A 24 9.56 10.79 17.28
N TRP A 25 9.38 12.08 17.55
CA TRP A 25 9.85 13.14 16.66
C TRP A 25 11.35 13.09 16.47
N ASP A 26 12.13 13.03 17.55
CA ASP A 26 13.59 13.03 17.47
C ASP A 26 14.14 11.84 16.67
N VAL A 27 13.53 10.66 16.86
CA VAL A 27 13.99 9.41 16.22
C VAL A 27 13.48 9.27 14.78
N LYS A 28 12.26 9.71 14.48
CA LYS A 28 11.59 9.39 13.19
C LYS A 28 11.44 10.56 12.24
N TYR A 29 11.39 11.80 12.73
CA TYR A 29 10.99 12.96 11.94
C TYR A 29 12.01 14.10 11.92
N ARG A 30 12.83 14.23 12.98
CA ARG A 30 13.88 15.24 13.06
C ARG A 30 14.92 15.00 11.97
N LEU A 31 15.13 16.00 11.14
CA LEU A 31 16.12 15.92 10.08
C LEU A 31 17.53 16.05 10.66
N ARG A 32 18.39 15.09 10.31
CA ARG A 32 19.82 15.07 10.63
C ARG A 32 20.62 14.87 9.35
N SER A 33 21.83 15.43 9.31
CA SER A 33 22.79 15.18 8.23
C SER A 33 23.39 13.76 8.37
N LYS A 34 24.15 13.34 7.36
CA LYS A 34 24.88 12.05 7.40
C LYS A 34 25.89 12.00 8.54
N ASP A 35 26.48 13.14 8.89
CA ASP A 35 27.49 13.27 9.96
C ASP A 35 26.84 13.44 11.35
N GLY A 36 25.51 13.34 11.44
CA GLY A 36 24.76 13.41 12.69
C GLY A 36 24.38 14.83 13.14
N GLU A 37 24.72 15.86 12.34
CA GLU A 37 24.33 17.24 12.62
C GLU A 37 22.80 17.36 12.64
N VAL A 38 22.28 17.99 13.69
CA VAL A 38 20.84 18.27 13.83
C VAL A 38 20.47 19.48 12.98
N LEU A 39 19.64 19.28 11.96
CA LEU A 39 19.17 20.35 11.08
C LEU A 39 17.84 20.94 11.56
N ASP A 40 16.91 20.08 11.99
CA ASP A 40 15.69 20.53 12.65
C ASP A 40 15.98 20.72 14.15
N LYS A 41 16.19 21.97 14.58
CA LYS A 41 16.57 22.28 15.98
C LYS A 41 15.49 21.88 17.00
N ASP A 42 14.22 22.07 16.64
CA ASP A 42 13.04 21.73 17.42
C ASP A 42 11.88 21.32 16.49
N LEU A 43 10.74 20.97 17.08
CA LEU A 43 9.52 20.62 16.33
C LEU A 43 9.10 21.72 15.35
N ASP A 44 9.24 22.99 15.76
CA ASP A 44 8.88 24.12 14.92
C ASP A 44 9.81 24.24 13.71
N GLY A 45 11.10 23.94 13.85
CA GLY A 45 12.05 23.80 12.76
C GLY A 45 11.59 22.77 11.72
N THR A 46 11.06 21.62 12.16
CA THR A 46 10.44 20.66 11.25
C THR A 46 9.23 21.26 10.52
N TYR A 47 8.36 22.00 11.22
CA TYR A 47 7.21 22.67 10.59
C TYR A 47 7.64 23.70 9.56
N GLN A 48 8.65 24.51 9.88
CA GLN A 48 9.21 25.51 8.97
C GLN A 48 9.79 24.88 7.72
N ARG A 49 10.53 23.77 7.85
CA ARG A 49 11.08 23.01 6.72
C ARG A 49 9.97 22.48 5.82
N VAL A 50 8.95 21.83 6.41
CA VAL A 50 7.82 21.27 5.64
C VAL A 50 7.04 22.38 4.94
N ALA A 51 6.69 23.46 5.65
CA ALA A 51 5.99 24.59 5.06
C ALA A 51 6.77 25.26 3.93
N ARG A 52 8.11 25.39 4.07
CA ARG A 52 8.97 25.90 3.00
C ARG A 52 8.86 25.02 1.75
N ALA A 53 9.04 23.71 1.93
CA ALA A 53 8.96 22.75 0.82
C ALA A 53 7.60 22.80 0.10
N LEU A 54 6.50 22.94 0.84
CA LEU A 54 5.16 23.10 0.26
C LEU A 54 4.98 24.45 -0.44
N SER A 55 5.52 25.53 0.11
CA SER A 55 5.43 26.86 -0.50
C SER A 55 6.31 27.02 -1.75
N ASP A 56 7.38 26.25 -1.89
CA ASP A 56 8.31 26.39 -3.01
C ASP A 56 7.74 25.87 -4.34
N VAL A 57 6.68 25.05 -4.29
CA VAL A 57 5.94 24.57 -5.46
C VAL A 57 5.05 25.66 -6.07
N GLU A 58 4.71 26.68 -5.27
CA GLU A 58 3.89 27.82 -5.69
C GLU A 58 4.66 28.81 -6.57
N SER A 59 3.91 29.67 -7.27
CA SER A 59 4.47 30.79 -8.03
C SER A 59 5.28 31.72 -7.12
N LYS A 60 6.37 32.31 -7.64
CA LYS A 60 7.32 33.11 -6.85
C LYS A 60 6.66 34.20 -6.01
N GLU A 61 5.64 34.86 -6.56
CA GLU A 61 4.88 35.93 -5.90
C GLU A 61 4.05 35.43 -4.72
N ASN A 62 3.54 34.19 -4.79
CA ASN A 62 2.67 33.61 -3.78
C ASN A 62 3.41 32.83 -2.69
N ARG A 63 4.68 32.46 -2.90
CA ARG A 63 5.44 31.60 -1.96
C ARG A 63 5.45 32.15 -0.53
N LYS A 64 5.61 33.47 -0.36
CA LYS A 64 5.64 34.08 0.97
C LYS A 64 4.29 33.92 1.67
N HIS A 65 3.20 34.24 0.97
CA HIS A 65 1.85 34.10 1.49
C HIS A 65 1.57 32.65 1.92
N TRP A 66 1.81 31.68 1.04
CA TRP A 66 1.53 30.27 1.33
C TRP A 66 2.44 29.67 2.40
N TYR A 67 3.70 30.08 2.46
CA TYR A 67 4.60 29.69 3.55
C TYR A 67 4.03 30.05 4.92
N GLU A 68 3.52 31.28 5.06
CA GLU A 68 2.90 31.76 6.31
C GLU A 68 1.62 30.96 6.63
N GLN A 69 0.79 30.66 5.62
CA GLN A 69 -0.42 29.85 5.80
C GLN A 69 -0.11 28.41 6.23
N PHE A 70 0.87 27.76 5.58
CA PHE A 70 1.25 26.38 5.90
C PHE A 70 1.87 26.26 7.29
N ILE A 71 2.75 27.19 7.68
CA ILE A 71 3.28 27.25 9.05
C ILE A 71 2.15 27.39 10.06
N TRP A 72 1.22 28.32 9.82
CA TRP A 72 0.09 28.54 10.72
C TRP A 72 -0.73 27.25 10.88
N ALA A 73 -1.02 26.55 9.79
CA ALA A 73 -1.80 25.31 9.82
C ALA A 73 -1.08 24.20 10.58
N LEU A 74 0.22 23.98 10.32
CA LEU A 74 1.03 22.96 11.00
C LEU A 74 1.07 23.20 12.52
N ARG A 75 1.30 24.45 12.94
CA ARG A 75 1.31 24.85 14.36
C ARG A 75 -0.07 24.73 15.04
N ARG A 76 -1.15 24.71 14.25
CA ARG A 76 -2.55 24.55 14.73
C ARG A 76 -3.05 23.11 14.67
N GLY A 77 -2.19 22.15 14.32
CA GLY A 77 -2.50 20.73 14.37
C GLY A 77 -2.89 20.10 13.03
N ALA A 78 -2.77 20.80 11.91
CA ALA A 78 -2.88 20.19 10.59
C ALA A 78 -1.58 19.41 10.29
N ILE A 79 -1.46 18.20 10.82
CA ILE A 79 -0.23 17.39 10.74
C ILE A 79 -0.29 16.46 9.51
N PRO A 80 0.64 16.60 8.55
CA PRO A 80 0.68 15.75 7.38
C PRO A 80 1.22 14.35 7.72
N ALA A 81 0.99 13.40 6.82
CA ALA A 81 1.43 12.03 6.99
C ALA A 81 2.95 11.92 7.21
N GLY A 82 3.37 10.83 7.86
CA GLY A 82 4.74 10.68 8.34
C GLY A 82 5.84 10.81 7.28
N ARG A 83 5.60 10.44 6.01
CA ARG A 83 6.62 10.57 4.96
C ARG A 83 6.80 12.01 4.53
N ILE A 84 5.71 12.77 4.44
CA ILE A 84 5.76 14.22 4.19
C ILE A 84 6.59 14.89 5.28
N THR A 85 6.27 14.63 6.55
CA THR A 85 6.99 15.22 7.70
C THR A 85 8.49 14.89 7.71
N SER A 86 8.85 13.62 7.42
CA SER A 86 10.25 13.16 7.41
C SER A 86 11.07 13.65 6.21
N ASN A 87 10.45 13.81 5.03
CA ASN A 87 11.17 13.88 3.75
C ASN A 87 10.98 15.21 2.99
N ALA A 88 9.89 15.96 3.23
CA ALA A 88 9.68 17.24 2.56
C ALA A 88 10.82 18.23 2.90
N GLY A 89 11.49 18.78 1.88
CA GLY A 89 12.65 19.67 2.08
C GLY A 89 13.94 18.96 2.52
N ALA A 90 13.97 17.63 2.58
CA ALA A 90 15.15 16.86 3.00
C ALA A 90 16.02 16.33 1.84
N TRP A 91 15.71 16.70 0.59
CA TRP A 91 16.30 16.10 -0.64
C TRP A 91 17.84 16.05 -0.63
N LYS A 92 18.50 17.10 -0.13
CA LYS A 92 19.97 17.15 -0.04
C LYS A 92 20.56 16.06 0.86
N HIS A 93 19.82 15.57 1.84
CA HIS A 93 20.27 14.59 2.83
C HIS A 93 19.60 13.22 2.65
N LYS A 94 18.43 13.17 2.03
CA LYS A 94 17.62 11.97 1.76
C LYS A 94 17.15 11.93 0.29
N PRO A 95 18.06 11.85 -0.70
CA PRO A 95 17.74 12.06 -2.12
C PRO A 95 16.93 10.93 -2.76
N ALA A 96 16.85 9.75 -2.14
CA ALA A 96 16.14 8.61 -2.68
C ALA A 96 14.89 8.25 -1.85
N THR A 97 14.21 9.27 -1.31
CA THR A 97 13.01 9.08 -0.47
C THR A 97 11.79 9.78 -1.05
N SER A 98 10.61 9.21 -0.82
CA SER A 98 9.34 9.76 -1.29
C SER A 98 8.60 10.52 -0.17
N THR A 99 7.83 11.54 -0.53
CA THR A 99 6.82 12.17 0.35
C THR A 99 5.49 11.42 0.34
N ILE A 100 5.32 10.44 -0.56
CA ILE A 100 4.12 9.62 -0.67
C ILE A 100 4.15 8.51 0.39
N ASN A 101 3.02 8.32 1.07
CA ASN A 101 2.86 7.26 2.07
C ASN A 101 2.32 5.97 1.45
N CYS A 102 1.28 6.09 0.62
CA CYS A 102 0.48 4.97 0.13
C CYS A 102 0.57 4.89 -1.38
N THR A 103 0.80 3.70 -1.90
CA THR A 103 0.75 3.39 -3.33
C THR A 103 0.00 2.09 -3.55
N VAL A 104 -0.55 1.92 -4.75
CA VAL A 104 -1.09 0.66 -5.24
C VAL A 104 -0.26 0.27 -6.45
N SER A 105 0.12 -0.99 -6.55
CA SER A 105 0.79 -1.52 -7.72
C SER A 105 -0.13 -1.44 -8.95
N GLY A 106 0.45 -1.45 -10.14
CA GLY A 106 -0.35 -1.74 -11.33
C GLY A 106 -0.88 -3.17 -11.30
N THR A 107 -1.73 -3.52 -12.26
CA THR A 107 -2.18 -4.90 -12.45
C THR A 107 -0.97 -5.82 -12.60
N ILE A 108 -0.94 -6.90 -11.83
CA ILE A 108 0.04 -7.98 -12.02
C ILE A 108 -0.52 -8.88 -13.11
N THR A 109 0.16 -8.97 -14.24
CA THR A 109 -0.23 -9.86 -15.33
C THR A 109 0.32 -11.25 -15.06
N ASP A 110 -0.42 -12.28 -15.44
CA ASP A 110 -0.07 -13.70 -15.23
C ASP A 110 1.06 -14.18 -16.16
N SER A 111 2.26 -13.60 -15.97
CA SER A 111 3.49 -13.93 -16.68
C SER A 111 4.69 -13.74 -15.76
N MET A 112 5.73 -14.56 -15.92
CA MET A 112 6.93 -14.44 -15.10
C MET A 112 7.64 -13.09 -15.25
N ASP A 113 7.62 -12.52 -16.46
CA ASP A 113 8.24 -11.22 -16.74
C ASP A 113 7.55 -10.10 -15.95
N ASP A 114 6.22 -10.02 -16.04
CA ASP A 114 5.47 -8.99 -15.32
C ASP A 114 5.49 -9.22 -13.79
N ILE A 115 5.34 -10.46 -13.32
CA ILE A 115 5.41 -10.78 -11.88
C ILE A 115 6.74 -10.30 -11.29
N LEU A 116 7.87 -10.62 -11.93
CA LEU A 116 9.19 -10.21 -11.44
C LEU A 116 9.45 -8.71 -11.65
N GLY A 117 8.92 -8.12 -12.73
CA GLY A 117 8.93 -6.68 -12.94
C GLY A 117 8.21 -5.93 -11.80
N LYS A 118 7.03 -6.41 -11.39
CA LYS A 118 6.27 -5.85 -10.27
C LYS A 118 6.96 -6.07 -8.91
N VAL A 119 7.69 -7.17 -8.72
CA VAL A 119 8.57 -7.33 -7.54
C VAL A 119 9.67 -6.27 -7.52
N HIS A 120 10.28 -5.97 -8.67
CA HIS A 120 11.31 -4.94 -8.77
C HIS A 120 10.75 -3.54 -8.48
N GLU A 121 9.61 -3.17 -9.08
CA GLU A 121 8.90 -1.92 -8.79
C GLU A 121 8.56 -1.78 -7.30
N ALA A 122 8.08 -2.87 -6.69
CA ALA A 122 7.78 -2.95 -5.27
C ALA A 122 9.00 -2.68 -4.39
N GLY A 123 10.14 -3.30 -4.71
CA GLY A 123 11.39 -3.11 -3.96
C GLY A 123 11.86 -1.66 -4.00
N LEU A 124 11.79 -1.00 -5.16
CA LEU A 124 12.12 0.43 -5.29
C LEU A 124 11.16 1.32 -4.51
N THR A 125 9.86 1.00 -4.54
CA THR A 125 8.81 1.72 -3.82
C THR A 125 9.00 1.64 -2.30
N LEU A 126 9.28 0.45 -1.78
CA LEU A 126 9.57 0.22 -0.36
C LEU A 126 10.89 0.89 0.06
N LYS A 127 11.92 0.84 -0.79
CA LYS A 127 13.21 1.53 -0.54
C LYS A 127 13.01 3.04 -0.41
N ALA A 128 12.13 3.63 -1.24
CA ALA A 128 11.77 5.05 -1.14
C ALA A 128 10.93 5.37 0.13
N GLY A 129 10.43 4.35 0.80
CA GLY A 129 9.70 4.43 2.07
C GLY A 129 8.18 4.36 1.92
N CYS A 130 7.63 4.18 0.73
CA CYS A 130 6.18 4.02 0.55
C CYS A 130 5.72 2.67 1.11
N GLY A 131 4.46 2.58 1.55
CA GLY A 131 3.74 1.31 1.64
C GLY A 131 3.01 1.03 0.34
N ILE A 132 2.86 -0.25 -0.02
CA ILE A 132 2.34 -0.65 -1.34
C ILE A 132 1.31 -1.78 -1.23
N GLY A 133 0.21 -1.66 -1.97
CA GLY A 133 -0.81 -2.69 -2.11
C GLY A 133 -0.78 -3.39 -3.47
N TYR A 134 -1.24 -4.64 -3.52
CA TYR A 134 -1.31 -5.48 -4.72
C TYR A 134 -2.62 -6.25 -4.75
N GLU A 135 -3.08 -6.57 -5.95
CA GLU A 135 -4.15 -7.52 -6.23
C GLU A 135 -3.49 -8.73 -6.91
N PHE A 136 -3.69 -9.94 -6.36
CA PHE A 136 -3.00 -11.15 -6.82
C PHE A 136 -3.91 -12.16 -7.53
N SER A 137 -5.21 -11.87 -7.66
CA SER A 137 -6.19 -12.79 -8.25
C SER A 137 -6.19 -12.84 -9.77
N THR A 138 -5.37 -12.02 -10.41
CA THR A 138 -5.02 -12.15 -11.82
C THR A 138 -4.11 -13.35 -12.11
N LEU A 139 -3.42 -13.89 -11.10
CA LEU A 139 -2.48 -14.99 -11.27
C LEU A 139 -3.20 -16.33 -11.29
N ARG A 140 -2.86 -17.21 -12.25
CA ARG A 140 -3.55 -18.49 -12.40
C ARG A 140 -3.44 -19.37 -11.15
N PRO A 141 -4.47 -20.17 -10.84
CA PRO A 141 -4.53 -20.94 -9.60
C PRO A 141 -3.48 -22.05 -9.57
N ARG A 142 -3.12 -22.48 -8.35
CA ARG A 142 -2.21 -23.61 -8.13
C ARG A 142 -2.72 -24.85 -8.87
N GLY A 143 -1.81 -25.53 -9.58
CA GLY A 143 -2.14 -26.70 -10.38
C GLY A 143 -2.62 -26.36 -11.80
N ALA A 144 -2.81 -25.08 -12.16
CA ALA A 144 -3.07 -24.71 -13.54
C ALA A 144 -1.83 -24.95 -14.42
N TYR A 145 -2.07 -25.33 -15.68
CA TYR A 145 -1.02 -25.65 -16.64
C TYR A 145 -0.32 -24.38 -17.15
N VAL A 146 0.98 -24.47 -17.40
CA VAL A 146 1.82 -23.40 -17.95
C VAL A 146 2.43 -23.87 -19.26
N SER A 147 1.83 -23.50 -20.38
CA SER A 147 2.20 -24.03 -21.70
C SER A 147 3.66 -23.77 -22.08
N GLY A 148 4.21 -22.61 -21.71
CA GLY A 148 5.62 -22.29 -21.98
C GLY A 148 6.63 -23.12 -21.18
N ALA A 149 6.23 -23.64 -20.01
CA ALA A 149 7.08 -24.44 -19.14
C ALA A 149 6.78 -25.95 -19.22
N GLY A 150 5.64 -26.34 -19.80
CA GLY A 150 5.19 -27.74 -19.83
C GLY A 150 4.91 -28.32 -18.44
N ALA A 151 4.55 -27.48 -17.47
CA ALA A 151 4.44 -27.83 -16.06
C ALA A 151 3.25 -27.15 -15.38
N LEU A 152 2.92 -27.61 -14.17
CA LEU A 152 1.88 -27.01 -13.34
C LEU A 152 2.45 -25.88 -12.48
N THR A 153 1.70 -24.78 -12.33
CA THR A 153 2.10 -23.67 -11.47
C THR A 153 1.89 -23.97 -9.98
N SER A 154 2.69 -23.31 -9.14
CA SER A 154 2.53 -23.32 -7.68
C SER A 154 1.46 -22.34 -7.17
N GLY A 155 0.90 -21.51 -8.06
CA GLY A 155 -0.18 -20.56 -7.78
C GLY A 155 0.27 -19.24 -7.14
N PRO A 156 -0.67 -18.33 -6.85
CA PRO A 156 -0.37 -16.94 -6.51
C PRO A 156 0.40 -16.77 -5.19
N LEU A 157 0.08 -17.60 -4.18
CA LEU A 157 0.66 -17.50 -2.84
C LEU A 157 2.17 -17.74 -2.82
N SER A 158 2.68 -18.62 -3.69
CA SER A 158 4.12 -18.87 -3.81
C SER A 158 4.87 -17.65 -4.35
N PHE A 159 4.22 -16.89 -5.26
CA PHE A 159 4.77 -15.61 -5.71
C PHE A 159 4.71 -14.56 -4.61
N MET A 160 3.63 -14.51 -3.82
CA MET A 160 3.54 -13.62 -2.65
C MET A 160 4.69 -13.84 -1.65
N ASP A 161 5.20 -15.08 -1.51
CA ASP A 161 6.36 -15.38 -0.67
C ASP A 161 7.65 -14.67 -1.17
N ILE A 162 7.79 -14.45 -2.48
CA ILE A 162 8.88 -13.65 -3.07
C ILE A 162 8.75 -12.18 -2.65
N TYR A 163 7.55 -11.62 -2.74
CA TYR A 163 7.27 -10.23 -2.31
C TYR A 163 7.50 -10.05 -0.80
N ASP A 164 7.11 -11.03 0.02
CA ASP A 164 7.31 -10.98 1.46
C ASP A 164 8.80 -10.95 1.81
N ARG A 165 9.59 -11.82 1.17
CA ARG A 165 11.04 -11.90 1.39
C ARG A 165 11.78 -10.67 0.87
N MET A 166 11.37 -10.14 -0.27
CA MET A 166 11.87 -8.88 -0.80
C MET A 166 11.60 -7.73 0.19
N CYS A 167 10.37 -7.59 0.67
CA CYS A 167 10.03 -6.53 1.62
C CYS A 167 10.78 -6.66 2.93
N PHE A 168 10.92 -7.88 3.46
CA PHE A 168 11.73 -8.14 4.65
C PHE A 168 13.17 -7.65 4.47
N THR A 169 13.77 -7.96 3.31
CA THR A 169 15.15 -7.58 2.99
C THR A 169 15.29 -6.06 2.88
N VAL A 170 14.42 -5.39 2.12
CA VAL A 170 14.46 -3.92 1.96
C VAL A 170 14.23 -3.21 3.29
N SER A 171 13.32 -3.73 4.13
CA SER A 171 13.02 -3.18 5.45
C SER A 171 14.21 -3.21 6.41
N SER A 172 15.10 -4.19 6.26
CA SER A 172 16.29 -4.32 7.10
C SER A 172 17.35 -3.24 6.84
N ALA A 173 17.32 -2.62 5.66
CA ALA A 173 18.27 -1.60 5.24
C ALA A 173 17.87 -0.16 5.64
N GLY A 174 16.69 0.06 6.23
CA GLY A 174 16.14 1.39 6.53
C GLY A 174 15.56 1.54 7.94
N GLY A 175 15.40 2.78 8.41
CA GLY A 175 14.90 3.09 9.76
C GLY A 175 13.40 2.84 10.01
N ARG A 176 12.68 2.24 9.04
CA ARG A 176 11.25 1.95 9.11
C ARG A 176 10.96 0.63 8.40
N ARG A 177 10.17 -0.23 9.05
CA ARG A 177 9.68 -1.48 8.46
C ARG A 177 8.80 -1.18 7.24
N GLY A 178 9.00 -1.95 6.17
CA GLY A 178 8.13 -1.98 5.01
C GLY A 178 6.76 -2.57 5.36
N ALA A 179 5.74 -2.10 4.66
CA ALA A 179 4.37 -2.54 4.87
C ALA A 179 3.72 -2.78 3.51
N GLN A 180 3.10 -3.94 3.37
CA GLN A 180 2.45 -4.34 2.14
C GLN A 180 0.99 -4.71 2.39
N MET A 181 0.12 -4.51 1.40
CA MET A 181 -1.24 -5.04 1.39
C MET A 181 -1.35 -6.04 0.24
N GLY A 182 -1.80 -7.26 0.52
CA GLY A 182 -2.20 -8.22 -0.51
C GLY A 182 -3.72 -8.33 -0.49
N THR A 183 -4.36 -8.06 -1.61
CA THR A 183 -5.78 -8.34 -1.82
C THR A 183 -5.95 -9.57 -2.70
N PHE A 184 -7.10 -10.21 -2.54
CA PHE A 184 -7.45 -11.42 -3.27
C PHE A 184 -8.97 -11.49 -3.44
N ASP A 185 -9.43 -11.74 -4.65
CA ASP A 185 -10.82 -11.98 -4.99
C ASP A 185 -11.37 -13.24 -4.30
N ILE A 186 -12.59 -13.13 -3.74
CA ILE A 186 -13.26 -14.22 -3.04
C ILE A 186 -13.72 -15.36 -3.97
N GLY A 187 -13.89 -15.08 -5.26
CA GLY A 187 -14.20 -16.04 -6.30
C GLY A 187 -12.99 -16.82 -6.81
N HIS A 188 -11.77 -16.41 -6.50
CA HIS A 188 -10.57 -17.08 -7.00
C HIS A 188 -10.41 -18.50 -6.42
N PRO A 189 -9.99 -19.53 -7.19
CA PRO A 189 -9.88 -20.92 -6.69
C PRO A 189 -8.93 -21.11 -5.49
N ASP A 190 -7.90 -20.27 -5.38
CA ASP A 190 -6.98 -20.25 -4.22
C ASP A 190 -7.45 -19.39 -3.03
N ALA A 191 -8.67 -18.82 -3.04
CA ALA A 191 -9.13 -17.92 -1.98
C ALA A 191 -9.15 -18.57 -0.59
N LEU A 192 -9.49 -19.86 -0.51
CA LEU A 192 -9.45 -20.62 0.76
C LEU A 192 -8.03 -20.76 1.31
N GLU A 193 -7.04 -20.96 0.44
CA GLU A 193 -5.64 -21.02 0.85
C GLU A 193 -5.13 -19.64 1.26
N PHE A 194 -5.55 -18.57 0.57
CA PHE A 194 -5.26 -17.20 0.97
C PHE A 194 -5.79 -16.88 2.37
N ILE A 195 -7.04 -17.28 2.70
CA ILE A 195 -7.63 -17.14 4.04
C ILE A 195 -6.76 -17.84 5.10
N ARG A 196 -6.22 -19.01 4.77
CA ARG A 196 -5.44 -19.85 5.69
C ARG A 196 -3.96 -19.46 5.76
N ALA A 197 -3.45 -18.65 4.83
CA ALA A 197 -2.02 -18.43 4.64
C ALA A 197 -1.28 -17.99 5.91
N LYS A 198 -1.90 -17.18 6.76
CA LYS A 198 -1.31 -16.70 8.03
C LYS A 198 -1.52 -17.60 9.24
N ARG A 199 -2.14 -18.77 9.07
CA ARG A 199 -2.16 -19.82 10.11
C ARG A 199 -0.80 -20.52 10.21
N GLU A 200 -0.03 -20.48 9.13
CA GLU A 200 1.37 -20.91 9.11
C GLU A 200 2.24 -19.85 9.79
N ASP A 201 2.99 -20.24 10.82
CA ASP A 201 3.86 -19.28 11.50
C ASP A 201 4.93 -18.73 10.52
N ALA A 202 5.25 -17.46 10.69
CA ALA A 202 6.23 -16.73 9.91
C ALA A 202 5.92 -16.46 8.43
N ARG A 203 4.85 -17.01 7.88
CA ARG A 203 4.46 -16.77 6.49
C ARG A 203 3.72 -15.45 6.28
N LEU A 204 4.06 -14.75 5.19
CA LEU A 204 3.47 -13.46 4.79
C LEU A 204 3.44 -12.39 5.90
N ARG A 205 4.49 -12.33 6.73
CA ARG A 205 4.57 -11.41 7.88
C ARG A 205 4.67 -9.93 7.49
N GLN A 206 5.09 -9.61 6.26
CA GLN A 206 5.19 -8.23 5.78
C GLN A 206 3.91 -7.73 5.10
N PHE A 207 2.90 -8.60 4.96
CA PHE A 207 1.61 -8.28 4.38
C PHE A 207 0.53 -8.09 5.44
N ASN A 208 -0.37 -7.14 5.21
CA ASN A 208 -1.77 -7.30 5.59
C ASN A 208 -2.50 -7.99 4.44
N LEU A 209 -3.47 -8.85 4.76
CA LEU A 209 -4.21 -9.64 3.78
C LEU A 209 -5.70 -9.30 3.87
N SER A 210 -6.34 -9.01 2.74
CA SER A 210 -7.78 -8.72 2.68
C SER A 210 -8.41 -9.45 1.51
N LEU A 211 -9.65 -9.91 1.68
CA LEU A 211 -10.45 -10.43 0.58
C LEU A 211 -11.25 -9.31 -0.06
N LEU A 212 -11.33 -9.31 -1.38
CA LEU A 212 -12.26 -8.50 -2.15
C LEU A 212 -13.59 -9.25 -2.19
N ILE A 213 -14.57 -8.74 -1.46
CA ILE A 213 -15.89 -9.35 -1.32
C ILE A 213 -16.85 -8.69 -2.30
N THR A 214 -17.57 -9.51 -3.06
CA THR A 214 -18.58 -9.07 -4.02
C THR A 214 -19.99 -9.12 -3.43
N ASP A 215 -20.92 -8.38 -4.04
CA ASP A 215 -22.35 -8.45 -3.67
C ASP A 215 -22.92 -9.86 -3.90
N GLU A 216 -22.52 -10.54 -4.99
CA GLU A 216 -22.91 -11.94 -5.28
C GLU A 216 -22.50 -12.89 -4.13
N PHE A 217 -21.32 -12.69 -3.56
CA PHE A 217 -20.87 -13.49 -2.41
C PHE A 217 -21.70 -13.20 -1.15
N ILE A 218 -22.01 -11.93 -0.88
CA ILE A 218 -22.83 -11.55 0.27
C ILE A 218 -24.25 -12.14 0.15
N ASP A 219 -24.82 -12.13 -1.06
CA ASP A 219 -26.12 -12.72 -1.32
C ASP A 219 -26.10 -14.24 -1.19
N ALA A 220 -25.03 -14.90 -1.63
CA ALA A 220 -24.85 -16.33 -1.43
C ALA A 220 -24.81 -16.72 0.07
N VAL A 221 -24.09 -15.95 0.88
CA VAL A 221 -24.03 -16.14 2.34
C VAL A 221 -25.39 -15.90 3.00
N ARG A 222 -26.13 -14.86 2.59
CA ARG A 222 -27.46 -14.54 3.17
C ARG A 222 -28.49 -15.62 2.89
N ASN A 223 -28.42 -16.22 1.70
CA ASN A 223 -29.40 -17.20 1.23
C ASN A 223 -28.97 -18.66 1.47
N ASP A 224 -27.81 -18.88 2.11
CA ASP A 224 -27.23 -20.21 2.34
C ASP A 224 -27.08 -21.02 1.04
N THR A 225 -26.58 -20.37 -0.02
CA THR A 225 -26.36 -21.00 -1.34
C THR A 225 -24.88 -21.24 -1.61
N ASP A 226 -24.60 -22.18 -2.50
CA ASP A 226 -23.23 -22.51 -2.90
C ASP A 226 -22.50 -21.33 -3.55
N TRP A 227 -21.24 -21.13 -3.15
CA TRP A 227 -20.33 -20.18 -3.78
C TRP A 227 -19.36 -20.91 -4.70
N ARG A 228 -19.44 -20.66 -6.00
CA ARG A 228 -18.54 -21.27 -6.98
C ARG A 228 -17.23 -20.49 -7.05
N PHE A 229 -16.11 -21.19 -7.11
CA PHE A 229 -14.82 -20.57 -7.45
C PHE A 229 -14.61 -20.65 -8.96
N ALA A 230 -14.04 -19.59 -9.54
CA ALA A 230 -13.80 -19.50 -10.98
C ALA A 230 -12.52 -18.71 -11.25
N PHE A 231 -11.82 -19.09 -12.31
CA PHE A 231 -10.71 -18.34 -12.89
C PHE A 231 -11.02 -18.15 -14.38
N PRO A 232 -10.76 -16.96 -14.96
CA PRO A 232 -11.12 -16.70 -16.33
C PRO A 232 -10.33 -17.60 -17.29
N VAL A 233 -10.97 -18.02 -18.37
CA VAL A 233 -10.36 -18.81 -19.45
C VAL A 233 -10.16 -17.90 -20.64
N THR A 234 -9.02 -18.02 -21.31
CA THR A 234 -8.73 -17.21 -22.51
C THR A 234 -9.42 -17.82 -23.74
N VAL A 235 -9.68 -16.99 -24.76
CA VAL A 235 -10.22 -17.46 -26.06
C VAL A 235 -9.33 -18.57 -26.64
N LYS A 236 -8.01 -18.45 -26.47
CA LYS A 236 -7.05 -19.45 -26.94
C LYS A 236 -7.20 -20.79 -26.21
N GLU A 237 -7.44 -20.78 -24.92
CA GLU A 237 -7.67 -22.02 -24.14
C GLU A 237 -8.99 -22.66 -24.54
N VAL A 238 -10.03 -21.87 -24.79
CA VAL A 238 -11.31 -22.37 -25.34
C VAL A 238 -11.10 -23.10 -26.67
N GLU A 239 -10.30 -22.52 -27.58
CA GLU A 239 -10.00 -23.13 -28.89
C GLU A 239 -9.10 -24.37 -28.80
N VAL A 240 -8.07 -24.33 -27.93
CA VAL A 240 -7.09 -25.42 -27.83
C VAL A 240 -7.64 -26.62 -27.07
N ASP A 241 -8.41 -26.38 -26.01
CA ASP A 241 -8.94 -27.42 -25.13
C ASP A 241 -10.38 -27.83 -25.49
N ASP A 242 -10.96 -27.27 -26.57
CA ASP A 242 -12.32 -27.54 -27.06
C ASP A 242 -13.38 -27.41 -25.96
N LEU A 243 -13.32 -26.28 -25.21
CA LEU A 243 -14.17 -26.06 -24.05
C LEU A 243 -15.63 -25.75 -24.45
N ASP A 244 -16.59 -26.52 -23.94
CA ASP A 244 -18.00 -26.22 -24.09
C ASP A 244 -18.43 -25.08 -23.14
N LEU A 245 -18.54 -23.88 -23.69
CA LEU A 245 -18.99 -22.68 -22.96
C LEU A 245 -20.44 -22.75 -22.43
N GLN A 246 -21.23 -23.74 -22.89
CA GLN A 246 -22.58 -23.99 -22.40
C GLN A 246 -22.61 -25.02 -21.26
N ASP A 247 -21.48 -25.65 -20.92
CA ASP A 247 -21.38 -26.57 -19.81
C ASP A 247 -21.48 -25.83 -18.47
N LYS A 248 -22.69 -25.78 -17.92
CA LYS A 248 -22.99 -25.13 -16.64
C LYS A 248 -22.31 -25.81 -15.46
N GLU A 249 -21.82 -27.05 -15.58
CA GLU A 249 -21.09 -27.72 -14.51
C GLU A 249 -19.65 -27.22 -14.40
N ASN A 250 -19.02 -26.78 -15.50
CA ASN A 250 -17.61 -26.35 -15.50
C ASN A 250 -17.42 -24.86 -15.82
N ILE A 251 -18.42 -24.20 -16.43
CA ILE A 251 -18.37 -22.81 -16.84
C ILE A 251 -19.31 -21.95 -16.00
N VAL A 252 -18.77 -20.85 -15.50
CA VAL A 252 -19.52 -19.83 -14.74
C VAL A 252 -19.30 -18.49 -15.42
N TRP A 253 -20.40 -17.83 -15.78
CA TRP A 253 -20.39 -16.47 -16.31
C TRP A 253 -20.44 -15.47 -15.17
N ARG A 254 -19.41 -14.64 -15.05
CA ARG A 254 -19.29 -13.58 -14.04
C ARG A 254 -18.70 -12.33 -14.64
N GLU A 255 -18.99 -11.19 -14.01
CA GLU A 255 -18.30 -9.96 -14.34
C GLU A 255 -16.83 -10.09 -13.91
N TRP A 256 -15.91 -9.84 -14.85
CA TRP A 256 -14.48 -9.89 -14.59
C TRP A 256 -13.87 -8.49 -14.74
N PRO A 257 -13.10 -7.99 -13.74
CA PRO A 257 -12.58 -6.63 -13.77
C PRO A 257 -11.61 -6.33 -14.91
N HIS A 258 -11.01 -7.36 -15.50
CA HIS A 258 -9.99 -7.25 -16.55
C HIS A 258 -10.48 -7.92 -17.85
N ALA A 259 -11.19 -7.15 -18.69
CA ALA A 259 -11.77 -7.66 -19.94
C ALA A 259 -10.75 -7.93 -21.08
N ASN A 260 -9.45 -7.81 -20.82
CA ASN A 260 -8.45 -8.07 -21.85
C ASN A 260 -8.18 -9.57 -21.91
N ASP A 261 -8.50 -10.18 -23.05
CA ASP A 261 -8.16 -11.55 -23.46
C ASP A 261 -8.97 -12.71 -22.80
N TYR A 262 -10.09 -12.42 -22.11
CA TYR A 262 -10.98 -13.41 -21.47
C TYR A 262 -12.44 -13.28 -21.94
#